data_AF-A0A7Y1YT34-F1
#
_entry.id   AF-A0A7Y1YT34-F1
#
_cell.length_a   1.000
_cell.length_b   1.000
_cell.length_c   1.000
_cell.angle_alpha   90.00
_cell.angle_beta   90.00
_cell.angle_gamma   90.00
#
_symmetry.space_group_name_H-M   'P 1'
#
loop_
_entity.id
_entity.type
_entity.pdbx_description
1 polymer ?
#
loop_
_entity_poly.entity_id
_entity_poly.type
_entity_poly.pdbx_seq_one_letter_code
_entity_poly.pdbx_strand_id
1 'polypeptide(L)'
;MKSGRVDDLKALATEMSSRTEEHEPGAVTYEYNLNSEGTECHIYERYADSSALMTHLGNFQEHFAGRFFDILEIKRWTVYGNPSEEVRNTLGGMGATFFNPIAGFSR
;
A
#
# COMPACT_ATOMS: atom_id res chain seq x y z
N MET A 1 -7.70 4.16 11.66
CA MET A 1 -6.88 5.39 11.71
C MET A 1 -6.88 5.95 13.13
N LYS A 2 -5.81 6.60 13.59
CA LYS A 2 -5.81 7.25 14.92
C LYS A 2 -6.79 8.42 14.92
N SER A 3 -7.47 8.65 16.05
CA SER A 3 -8.54 9.67 16.15
C SER A 3 -8.04 11.07 15.76
N GLY A 4 -8.85 11.81 14.99
CA GLY A 4 -8.56 13.19 14.60
C GLY A 4 -7.47 13.38 13.53
N ARG A 5 -7.03 12.32 12.83
CA ARG A 5 -5.93 12.39 11.85
C ARG A 5 -6.37 12.40 10.37
N VAL A 6 -7.64 12.69 10.08
CA VAL A 6 -8.19 12.65 8.71
C VAL A 6 -7.44 13.60 7.77
N ASP A 7 -7.19 14.83 8.19
CA ASP A 7 -6.54 15.82 7.33
C ASP A 7 -5.06 15.51 7.12
N ASP A 8 -4.37 15.02 8.16
CA ASP A 8 -3.00 14.51 8.05
C ASP A 8 -2.92 13.34 7.07
N LEU A 9 -3.90 12.41 7.13
CA LEU A 9 -3.98 11.31 6.18
C LEU A 9 -4.15 11.81 4.76
N LYS A 10 -5.07 12.76 4.52
CA LYS A 10 -5.29 13.31 3.17
C LYS A 10 -4.02 13.97 2.63
N ALA A 11 -3.34 14.78 3.44
CA ALA A 11 -2.09 15.42 3.05
C ALA A 11 -1.00 14.39 2.72
N LEU A 12 -0.81 13.40 3.59
CA LEU A 12 0.17 12.34 3.38
C LEU A 12 -0.17 11.47 2.15
N ALA A 13 -1.42 11.09 1.98
CA ALA A 13 -1.88 10.29 0.85
C ALA A 13 -1.65 11.03 -0.48
N THR A 14 -1.96 12.33 -0.55
CA THR A 14 -1.67 13.14 -1.74
C THR A 14 -0.17 13.18 -2.04
N GLU A 15 0.68 13.42 -1.04
CA GLU A 15 2.13 13.44 -1.22
C GLU A 15 2.67 12.08 -1.70
N MET A 16 2.24 10.99 -1.06
CA MET A 16 2.68 9.64 -1.38
C MET A 16 2.22 9.22 -2.77
N SER A 17 0.96 9.49 -3.14
CA SER A 17 0.44 9.18 -4.48
C SER A 17 1.20 9.94 -5.56
N SER A 18 1.45 11.25 -5.39
CA SER A 18 2.22 12.02 -6.37
C SER A 18 3.65 11.52 -6.54
N ARG A 19 4.36 11.19 -5.43
CA ARG A 19 5.73 10.66 -5.54
C ARG A 19 5.79 9.26 -6.12
N THR A 20 4.81 8.41 -5.80
CA THR A 20 4.69 7.06 -6.39
C THR A 20 4.44 7.16 -7.89
N GLU A 21 3.50 8.01 -8.32
CA GLU A 21 3.23 8.26 -9.74
C GLU A 21 4.47 8.78 -10.50
N GLU A 22 5.22 9.70 -9.90
CA GLU A 22 6.38 10.32 -10.55
C GLU A 22 7.60 9.38 -10.64
N HIS A 23 7.85 8.57 -9.60
CA HIS A 23 9.11 7.85 -9.45
C HIS A 23 9.01 6.33 -9.56
N GLU A 24 7.80 5.77 -9.52
CA GLU A 24 7.58 4.33 -9.50
C GLU A 24 6.69 3.89 -10.66
N PRO A 25 7.21 3.87 -11.90
CA PRO A 25 6.41 3.49 -13.09
C PRO A 25 5.89 2.04 -13.04
N GLY A 26 6.41 1.23 -12.12
CA GLY A 26 5.90 -0.12 -11.83
C GLY A 26 4.67 -0.15 -10.92
N ALA A 27 4.29 0.95 -10.27
CA ALA A 27 3.03 1.10 -9.54
C ALA A 27 1.91 1.47 -10.53
N VAL A 28 1.06 0.49 -10.84
CA VAL A 28 -0.01 0.58 -11.84
C VAL A 28 -1.30 1.15 -11.25
N THR A 29 -1.51 0.94 -9.95
CA THR A 29 -2.64 1.52 -9.20
C THR A 29 -2.16 1.84 -7.80
N TYR A 30 -2.51 3.02 -7.29
CA TYR A 30 -2.12 3.47 -5.96
C TYR A 30 -3.15 4.46 -5.40
N GLU A 31 -4.15 3.94 -4.70
CA GLU A 31 -5.35 4.69 -4.31
C GLU A 31 -5.63 4.59 -2.82
N TYR A 32 -5.95 5.73 -2.19
CA TYR A 32 -6.44 5.81 -0.82
C TYR A 32 -7.94 6.06 -0.82
N ASN A 33 -8.67 5.22 -0.09
CA ASN A 33 -10.12 5.27 -0.01
C ASN A 33 -10.52 5.39 1.46
N LEU A 34 -11.24 6.45 1.82
CA LEU A 34 -11.71 6.69 3.18
C LEU A 34 -13.21 6.40 3.27
N ASN A 35 -13.65 5.70 4.31
CA ASN A 35 -15.07 5.48 4.55
C ASN A 35 -15.80 6.81 4.86
N SER A 36 -17.13 6.82 4.77
CA SER A 36 -17.95 8.03 4.99
C SER A 36 -17.79 8.63 6.40
N GLU A 37 -17.41 7.82 7.38
CA GLU A 37 -17.22 8.22 8.77
C GLU A 37 -15.81 8.77 9.05
N GLY A 38 -14.86 8.62 8.12
CA GLY A 38 -13.49 9.05 8.31
C GLY A 38 -12.72 8.27 9.37
N THR A 39 -13.05 6.99 9.58
CA THR A 39 -12.45 6.13 10.62
C THR A 39 -11.57 5.03 10.04
N GLU A 40 -11.91 4.57 8.84
CA GLU A 40 -11.24 3.46 8.14
C GLU A 40 -10.77 3.90 6.76
N CYS A 41 -9.50 3.61 6.47
CA CYS A 41 -8.90 3.84 5.18
C CYS A 41 -8.49 2.50 4.57
N HIS A 42 -8.87 2.28 3.32
CA HIS A 42 -8.35 1.21 2.48
C HIS A 42 -7.37 1.79 1.48
N ILE A 43 -6.21 1.14 1.36
CA ILE A 43 -5.24 1.45 0.31
C ILE A 43 -5.32 0.31 -0.69
N TYR A 44 -5.50 0.65 -1.96
CA TYR A 44 -5.53 -0.30 -3.06
C TYR A 44 -4.32 -0.05 -3.96
N GLU A 45 -3.46 -1.06 -4.03
CA GLU A 45 -2.18 -0.98 -4.70
C GLU A 45 -2.06 -2.14 -5.69
N ARG A 46 -1.59 -1.84 -6.89
CA ARG A 46 -1.25 -2.84 -7.90
C ARG A 46 0.10 -2.51 -8.50
N TYR A 47 0.95 -3.51 -8.55
CA TYR A 47 2.29 -3.39 -9.13
C TYR A 47 2.41 -4.27 -10.37
N ALA A 48 3.26 -3.86 -11.31
CA ALA A 48 3.53 -4.58 -12.54
C ALA A 48 4.13 -5.97 -12.25
N ASP A 49 5.00 -6.06 -11.25
CA ASP A 49 5.64 -7.28 -10.79
C ASP A 49 6.12 -7.17 -9.33
N SER A 50 6.81 -8.22 -8.86
CA SER A 50 7.35 -8.26 -7.49
C SER A 50 8.49 -7.26 -7.27
N SER A 51 9.29 -6.98 -8.29
CA SER A 51 10.41 -6.03 -8.18
C SER A 51 9.89 -4.60 -7.99
N ALA A 52 8.83 -4.23 -8.71
CA ALA A 52 8.15 -2.95 -8.55
C ALA A 52 7.60 -2.76 -7.13
N LEU A 53 6.98 -3.80 -6.55
CA LEU A 53 6.52 -3.77 -5.16
C LEU A 53 7.69 -3.65 -4.16
N MET A 54 8.81 -4.33 -4.39
CA MET A 54 9.98 -4.20 -3.50
C MET A 54 10.60 -2.80 -3.56
N THR A 55 10.67 -2.19 -4.75
CA THR A 55 11.06 -0.78 -4.91
C THR A 55 10.13 0.13 -4.12
N HIS A 56 8.82 -0.08 -4.24
CA HIS A 56 7.82 0.68 -3.48
C HIS A 56 8.03 0.56 -1.97
N LEU A 57 8.21 -0.65 -1.45
CA LEU A 57 8.44 -0.88 -0.02
C LEU A 57 9.72 -0.18 0.47
N GLY A 58 10.78 -0.17 -0.34
CA GLY A 58 12.01 0.55 -0.05
C GLY A 58 11.79 2.07 0.07
N ASN A 59 11.17 2.67 -0.96
CA ASN A 59 10.84 4.10 -0.97
C ASN A 59 9.89 4.49 0.16
N PHE A 60 8.88 3.65 0.41
CA PHE A 60 7.94 3.80 1.52
C PHE A 60 8.68 3.83 2.86
N GLN A 61 9.57 2.86 3.09
CA GLN A 61 10.32 2.75 4.33
C GLN A 61 11.25 3.95 4.55
N GLU A 62 11.92 4.41 3.50
CA GLU A 62 12.86 5.53 3.58
C GLU A 62 12.17 6.87 3.84
N HIS A 63 11.03 7.13 3.18
CA HIS A 63 10.44 8.46 3.15
C HIS A 63 9.18 8.63 3.99
N PHE A 64 8.41 7.56 4.24
CA PHE A 64 7.02 7.69 4.67
C PHE A 64 6.65 6.88 5.91
N ALA A 65 7.30 5.74 6.16
CA ALA A 65 6.88 4.78 7.19
C ALA A 65 6.59 5.41 8.56
N GLY A 66 7.48 6.29 9.06
CA GLY A 66 7.26 6.95 10.36
C GLY A 66 5.96 7.75 10.41
N ARG A 67 5.78 8.70 9.47
CA ARG A 67 4.55 9.53 9.40
C ARG A 67 3.31 8.68 9.13
N PHE A 68 3.46 7.65 8.31
CA PHE A 68 2.38 6.73 7.98
C PHE A 68 1.90 5.99 9.23
N PHE A 69 2.79 5.34 9.99
CA PHE A 69 2.43 4.62 11.22
C PHE A 69 2.09 5.55 12.40
N ASP A 70 2.45 6.84 12.30
CA ASP A 70 1.95 7.85 13.22
C ASP A 70 0.46 8.16 13.00
N ILE A 71 -0.07 7.95 11.81
CA ILE A 71 -1.48 8.25 11.43
C ILE A 71 -2.33 6.98 11.38
N LEU A 72 -1.80 5.93 10.75
CA LEU A 72 -2.49 4.69 10.43
C LEU A 72 -1.97 3.53 11.27
N GLU A 73 -2.86 2.56 11.48
CA GLU A 73 -2.54 1.25 12.03
C GLU A 73 -3.05 0.23 11.03
N ILE A 74 -2.19 -0.69 10.61
CA ILE A 74 -2.58 -1.74 9.66
C ILE A 74 -3.45 -2.74 10.40
N LYS A 75 -4.73 -2.83 10.03
CA LYS A 75 -5.67 -3.82 10.57
C LYS A 75 -5.74 -5.09 9.75
N ARG A 76 -5.45 -5.00 8.45
CA ARG A 76 -5.45 -6.11 7.51
C ARG A 76 -4.57 -5.78 6.32
N TRP A 77 -3.82 -6.78 5.85
CA TRP A 77 -3.04 -6.70 4.62
C TRP A 77 -3.25 -7.98 3.82
N THR A 78 -3.80 -7.85 2.61
CA THR A 78 -4.04 -8.98 1.71
C THR A 78 -3.34 -8.76 0.39
N VAL A 79 -2.64 -9.77 -0.09
CA VAL A 79 -1.92 -9.76 -1.36
C VAL A 79 -2.52 -10.80 -2.29
N TYR A 80 -2.92 -10.37 -3.49
CA TYR A 80 -3.43 -11.24 -4.55
C TYR A 80 -2.40 -11.33 -5.67
N GLY A 81 -2.17 -12.54 -6.18
CA GLY A 81 -1.23 -12.77 -7.29
C GLY A 81 -0.24 -13.89 -7.00
N ASN A 82 0.84 -13.93 -7.78
CA ASN A 82 1.94 -14.87 -7.62
C ASN A 82 3.24 -14.12 -7.27
N PRO A 83 3.34 -13.48 -6.09
CA PRO A 83 4.55 -12.74 -5.71
C PRO A 83 5.75 -13.66 -5.53
N SER A 84 6.95 -13.09 -5.70
CA SER A 84 8.23 -13.76 -5.43
C SER A 84 8.33 -14.20 -3.96
N GLU A 85 9.26 -15.12 -3.68
CA GLU A 85 9.53 -15.57 -2.32
C GLU A 85 9.99 -14.40 -1.41
N GLU A 86 10.77 -13.48 -1.94
CA GLU A 86 11.20 -12.27 -1.24
C GLU A 86 10.02 -11.41 -0.76
N VAL A 87 9.05 -11.14 -1.64
CA VAL A 87 7.82 -10.42 -1.28
C VAL A 87 7.03 -11.21 -0.23
N ARG A 88 6.91 -12.53 -0.39
CA ARG A 88 6.18 -13.38 0.57
C ARG A 88 6.81 -13.35 1.95
N ASN A 89 8.13 -13.43 2.04
CA ASN A 89 8.85 -13.38 3.30
C ASN A 89 8.74 -11.99 3.94
N THR A 90 8.94 -10.93 3.15
CA THR A 90 8.90 -9.54 3.63
C THR A 90 7.52 -9.16 4.13
N LEU A 91 6.49 -9.30 3.30
CA LEU A 91 5.11 -8.93 3.67
C LEU A 91 4.49 -9.93 4.64
N GLY A 92 4.85 -11.22 4.55
CA GLY A 92 4.41 -12.24 5.49
C GLY A 92 4.92 -11.97 6.91
N GLY A 93 6.16 -11.49 7.06
CA GLY A 93 6.70 -11.01 8.33
C GLY A 93 5.93 -9.82 8.92
N MET A 94 5.19 -9.08 8.09
CA MET A 94 4.33 -7.96 8.48
C MET A 94 2.84 -8.35 8.61
N GLY A 95 2.53 -9.65 8.56
CA GLY A 95 1.17 -10.17 8.76
C GLY A 95 0.29 -10.18 7.51
N ALA A 96 0.88 -10.03 6.31
CA ALA A 96 0.12 -10.13 5.08
C ALA A 96 -0.37 -11.55 4.80
N THR A 97 -1.60 -11.67 4.29
CA THR A 97 -2.18 -12.94 3.83
C THR A 97 -2.17 -13.00 2.31
N PHE A 98 -1.85 -14.17 1.74
CA PHE A 98 -1.65 -14.34 0.30
C PHE A 98 -2.73 -15.22 -0.33
N PHE A 99 -3.21 -14.82 -1.50
CA PHE A 99 -4.16 -15.57 -2.31
C PHE A 99 -3.67 -15.70 -3.76
N ASN A 100 -3.64 -16.92 -4.26
CA ASN A 100 -3.29 -17.18 -5.65
C ASN A 100 -4.52 -16.94 -6.55
N PRO A 101 -4.37 -16.28 -7.70
CA PRO A 101 -5.48 -16.04 -8.62
C PRO A 101 -5.93 -17.36 -9.27
N ILE A 102 -7.24 -17.55 -9.39
CA ILE A 102 -7.85 -18.70 -10.07
C ILE A 102 -8.46 -18.34 -11.44
N ALA A 103 -8.90 -17.08 -11.62
CA ALA A 103 -9.44 -16.51 -12.86
C ALA A 103 -9.56 -14.98 -12.71
N GLY A 104 -9.66 -14.22 -13.82
CA GLY A 104 -9.94 -12.78 -13.81
C GLY A 104 -9.15 -11.98 -14.86
N PHE A 105 -9.46 -10.70 -15.00
CA PHE A 105 -8.67 -9.75 -15.81
C PHE A 105 -8.71 -8.35 -15.20
N SER A 106 -7.70 -7.54 -15.52
CA SER A 106 -7.62 -6.11 -15.24
C SER A 106 -7.12 -5.43 -16.52
N ARG A 107 -7.53 -4.19 -16.77
CA ARG A 107 -7.13 -3.42 -17.97
C ARG A 107 -6.23 -2.27 -17.56
#